data_AF-A0AAW6KCG3-F1
#
_entry.id   AF-A0AAW6KCG3-F1
#
_cell.length_a   1.000
_cell.length_b   1.000
_cell.length_c   1.000
_cell.angle_alpha   90.00
_cell.angle_beta   90.00
_cell.angle_gamma   90.00
#
_symmetry.space_group_name_H-M   'P 1'
#
loop_
_entity.id
_entity.type
_entity.pdbx_description
1 polymer ?
#
loop_
_entity_poly.entity_id
_entity_poly.type
_entity_poly.pdbx_seq_one_letter_code
_entity_poly.pdbx_strand_id
1 'polypeptide(L)'
;MTKFLPLNLQFFAEQTEPEDPNAQPTAEEPEPTPTEPSQGTEKTFTQAELDEILNKRLEREKKKQAELEEKAKRLEELEKAEEERKKAEMSEAERLRAEKEEAAKKAEEAAEAAKKAQESANQRIINTELRAIARSLNANDPNQVLALLDKSAVQIDEDGNVIGAEEAVAAFKESSPWMFKQPIGADASGGSNPAKSNTQTEIVAKENELEETKKLALKNPRYLGKVTKLYNELRELKNKR
;
A
#
# COMPACT_ATOMS: atom_id res chain seq x y z
N MET A 1 -28.87 11.99 -7.52
CA MET A 1 -29.39 11.68 -8.88
C MET A 1 -29.92 10.25 -8.87
N THR A 2 -31.23 10.11 -8.72
CA THR A 2 -31.94 8.81 -8.71
C THR A 2 -32.07 8.31 -10.14
N LYS A 3 -31.49 7.14 -10.45
CA LYS A 3 -31.63 6.47 -11.76
C LYS A 3 -32.93 5.67 -11.76
N PHE A 4 -33.90 6.06 -12.57
CA PHE A 4 -35.09 5.25 -12.86
C PHE A 4 -34.74 4.17 -13.88
N LEU A 5 -35.12 2.92 -13.61
CA LEU A 5 -35.06 1.83 -14.58
C LEU A 5 -36.25 1.94 -15.55
N PRO A 6 -36.05 1.88 -16.89
CA PRO A 6 -37.17 1.89 -17.83
C PRO A 6 -37.92 0.55 -17.76
N LEU A 7 -39.17 0.59 -17.29
CA LEU A 7 -40.11 -0.53 -17.39
C LEU A 7 -40.59 -0.65 -18.85
N ASN A 8 -40.25 -1.75 -19.52
CA ASN A 8 -40.78 -2.07 -20.85
C ASN A 8 -42.22 -2.59 -20.71
N LEU A 9 -43.19 -1.70 -20.86
CA LEU A 9 -44.63 -1.99 -20.80
C LEU A 9 -45.16 -2.78 -22.01
N GLN A 10 -44.33 -3.03 -23.03
CA GLN A 10 -44.72 -3.80 -24.22
C GLN A 10 -44.93 -5.30 -23.96
N PHE A 11 -44.51 -5.84 -22.80
CA PHE A 11 -44.77 -7.24 -22.45
C PHE A 11 -46.07 -7.47 -21.67
N PHE A 12 -46.83 -6.40 -21.37
CA PHE A 12 -48.06 -6.47 -20.57
C PHE A 12 -49.33 -5.98 -21.28
N ALA A 13 -49.25 -5.63 -22.57
CA ALA A 13 -50.41 -5.28 -23.38
C ALA A 13 -50.80 -6.46 -24.29
N GLU A 14 -51.98 -7.02 -24.03
CA GLU A 14 -52.91 -7.65 -24.98
C GLU A 14 -52.34 -8.50 -26.11
N GLN A 15 -52.48 -9.82 -25.95
CA GLN A 15 -52.53 -10.76 -27.06
C GLN A 15 -53.92 -10.65 -27.71
N THR A 16 -54.09 -9.68 -28.60
CA THR A 16 -55.20 -9.58 -29.54
C THR A 16 -54.82 -10.31 -30.82
N GLU A 17 -55.61 -11.34 -31.16
CA GLU A 17 -55.54 -12.05 -32.44
C GLU A 17 -55.85 -11.08 -33.60
N PRO A 18 -55.19 -11.22 -34.76
CA PRO A 18 -55.46 -10.35 -35.91
C PRO A 18 -56.69 -10.82 -36.68
N GLU A 19 -57.67 -9.93 -36.83
CA GLU A 19 -58.77 -10.06 -37.78
C GLU A 19 -58.33 -9.73 -39.21
N ASP A 20 -58.75 -10.57 -40.15
CA ASP A 20 -58.53 -10.45 -41.61
C ASP A 20 -59.82 -9.88 -42.27
N PRO A 21 -59.79 -8.74 -42.99
CA PRO A 21 -61.00 -8.03 -43.39
C PRO A 21 -61.34 -8.28 -44.86
N ASN A 22 -61.88 -9.45 -45.23
CA ASN A 22 -62.53 -9.60 -46.54
C ASN A 22 -63.44 -10.84 -46.69
N ALA A 23 -64.72 -10.73 -46.33
CA ALA A 23 -65.85 -11.37 -47.05
C ALA A 23 -67.19 -11.02 -46.39
N GLN A 24 -68.13 -10.57 -47.21
CA GLN A 24 -69.55 -10.32 -46.93
C GLN A 24 -70.34 -11.01 -48.07
N PRO A 25 -71.68 -11.15 -48.07
CA PRO A 25 -72.67 -11.62 -47.08
C PRO A 25 -73.53 -12.79 -47.62
N THR A 26 -74.03 -13.74 -46.82
CA THR A 26 -75.22 -14.58 -47.17
C THR A 26 -75.68 -15.30 -45.90
N ALA A 27 -76.78 -14.89 -45.25
CA ALA A 27 -78.18 -15.29 -45.46
C ALA A 27 -78.48 -16.76 -45.11
N GLU A 28 -79.64 -16.92 -44.46
CA GLU A 28 -80.44 -18.14 -44.27
C GLU A 28 -80.16 -19.00 -43.02
N GLU A 29 -80.95 -18.69 -42.00
CA GLU A 29 -81.63 -19.67 -41.16
C GLU A 29 -82.17 -20.83 -42.02
N PRO A 30 -81.93 -22.08 -41.62
CA PRO A 30 -83.09 -22.85 -41.19
C PRO A 30 -82.82 -23.69 -39.93
N GLU A 31 -83.83 -23.77 -39.08
CA GLU A 31 -83.97 -24.85 -38.11
C GLU A 31 -83.84 -26.22 -38.76
N PRO A 32 -83.32 -27.20 -38.00
CA PRO A 32 -83.96 -28.51 -38.02
C PRO A 32 -84.22 -29.02 -36.60
N THR A 33 -85.51 -29.14 -36.29
CA THR A 33 -86.19 -30.29 -35.68
C THR A 33 -85.63 -30.94 -34.40
N PRO A 34 -86.48 -31.08 -33.34
CA PRO A 34 -86.17 -31.86 -32.15
C PRO A 34 -85.81 -33.30 -32.50
N THR A 35 -84.59 -33.73 -32.20
CA THR A 35 -84.25 -35.15 -32.21
C THR A 35 -84.74 -35.76 -30.90
N GLU A 36 -85.63 -36.74 -31.04
CA GLU A 36 -86.19 -37.55 -29.97
C GLU A 36 -85.12 -38.04 -28.98
N PRO A 37 -85.42 -38.12 -27.68
CA PRO A 37 -84.56 -38.81 -26.74
C PRO A 37 -84.53 -40.30 -27.11
N SER A 38 -83.49 -40.71 -27.83
CA SER A 38 -83.16 -42.13 -28.00
C SER A 38 -83.02 -42.71 -26.60
N GLN A 39 -84.01 -43.53 -26.26
CA GLN A 39 -84.12 -44.29 -25.03
C GLN A 39 -82.74 -44.81 -24.64
N GLY A 40 -82.19 -44.23 -23.58
CA GLY A 40 -81.09 -44.83 -22.87
C GLY A 40 -81.57 -46.23 -22.49
N THR A 41 -80.98 -47.25 -23.10
CA THR A 41 -80.93 -48.54 -22.45
C THR A 41 -80.26 -48.27 -21.11
N GLU A 42 -81.07 -48.11 -20.06
CA GLU A 42 -80.61 -48.10 -18.69
C GLU A 42 -79.83 -49.41 -18.54
N LYS A 43 -78.50 -49.30 -18.57
CA LYS A 43 -77.63 -50.42 -18.21
C LYS A 43 -77.89 -50.64 -16.73
N THR A 44 -78.82 -51.53 -16.43
CA THR A 44 -79.05 -52.02 -15.07
C THR A 44 -77.83 -52.84 -14.72
N PHE A 45 -76.83 -52.19 -14.12
CA PHE A 45 -75.65 -52.87 -13.61
C PHE A 45 -76.07 -53.82 -12.50
N THR A 46 -75.56 -55.04 -12.54
CA THR A 46 -75.69 -55.95 -11.41
C THR A 46 -74.84 -55.44 -10.24
N GLN A 47 -75.20 -55.77 -9.01
CA GLN A 47 -74.46 -55.37 -7.81
C GLN A 47 -72.96 -55.73 -7.91
N ALA A 48 -72.65 -56.89 -8.51
CA ALA A 48 -71.30 -57.38 -8.73
C ALA A 48 -70.48 -56.53 -9.73
N GLU A 49 -71.11 -56.04 -10.80
CA GLU A 49 -70.43 -55.17 -11.80
C GLU A 49 -70.13 -53.78 -11.22
N LEU A 50 -71.02 -53.25 -10.35
CA LEU A 50 -70.79 -52.00 -9.63
C LEU A 50 -69.60 -52.14 -8.66
N ASP A 51 -69.54 -53.24 -7.90
CA ASP A 51 -68.44 -53.51 -6.98
C ASP A 51 -67.10 -53.65 -7.72
N GLU A 52 -67.07 -54.29 -8.89
CA GLU A 52 -65.86 -54.41 -9.72
C GLU A 52 -65.39 -53.04 -10.26
N ILE A 53 -66.32 -52.19 -10.70
CA ILE A 53 -66.01 -50.83 -11.17
C ILE A 53 -65.47 -49.96 -10.03
N LEU A 54 -66.09 -50.04 -8.84
CA LEU A 54 -65.64 -49.33 -7.65
C LEU A 54 -64.24 -49.77 -7.22
N ASN A 55 -63.97 -51.08 -7.23
CA ASN A 55 -62.64 -51.62 -6.93
C ASN A 55 -61.58 -51.16 -7.93
N LYS A 56 -61.86 -51.21 -9.24
CA LYS A 56 -60.94 -50.70 -10.29
C LYS A 56 -60.69 -49.19 -10.18
N ARG A 57 -61.64 -48.42 -9.65
CA ARG A 57 -61.49 -46.98 -9.43
C ARG A 57 -60.70 -46.71 -8.16
N LEU A 58 -60.97 -47.44 -7.09
CA LEU A 58 -60.21 -47.39 -5.84
C LEU A 58 -58.74 -47.74 -6.07
N GLU A 59 -58.44 -48.77 -6.85
CA GLU A 59 -57.06 -49.13 -7.22
C GLU A 59 -56.36 -48.06 -8.05
N ARG A 60 -57.08 -47.41 -8.98
CA ARG A 60 -56.53 -46.30 -9.76
C ARG A 60 -56.24 -45.07 -8.91
N GLU A 61 -57.15 -44.72 -7.99
CA GLU A 61 -56.94 -43.60 -7.08
C GLU A 61 -55.81 -43.89 -6.09
N LYS A 62 -55.70 -45.12 -5.57
CA LYS A 62 -54.55 -45.54 -4.75
C LYS A 62 -53.24 -45.48 -5.52
N LYS A 63 -53.20 -45.90 -6.79
CA LYS A 63 -52.01 -45.78 -7.65
C LYS A 63 -51.64 -44.31 -7.91
N LYS A 64 -52.61 -43.46 -8.21
CA LYS A 64 -52.39 -42.02 -8.38
C LYS A 64 -51.91 -41.36 -7.08
N GLN A 65 -52.49 -41.70 -5.95
CA GLN A 65 -52.03 -41.22 -4.65
C GLN A 65 -50.60 -41.68 -4.36
N ALA A 66 -50.26 -42.94 -4.63
CA ALA A 66 -48.90 -43.44 -4.49
C ALA A 66 -47.91 -42.69 -5.41
N GLU A 67 -48.27 -42.44 -6.67
CA GLU A 67 -47.45 -41.65 -7.60
C GLU A 67 -47.32 -40.18 -7.19
N LEU A 68 -48.38 -39.58 -6.63
CA LEU A 68 -48.34 -38.21 -6.12
C LEU A 68 -47.50 -38.11 -4.85
N GLU A 69 -47.61 -39.09 -3.94
CA GLU A 69 -46.76 -39.19 -2.75
C GLU A 69 -45.29 -39.42 -3.11
N GLU A 70 -45.01 -40.24 -4.12
CA GLU A 70 -43.63 -40.43 -4.63
C GLU A 70 -43.08 -39.14 -5.23
N LYS A 71 -43.87 -38.44 -6.06
CA LYS A 71 -43.49 -37.14 -6.64
C LYS A 71 -43.31 -36.06 -5.57
N ALA A 72 -44.18 -36.03 -4.56
CA ALA A 72 -44.07 -35.10 -3.44
C ALA A 72 -42.79 -35.37 -2.62
N LYS A 73 -42.50 -36.63 -2.31
CA LYS A 73 -41.24 -37.02 -1.64
C LYS A 73 -40.02 -36.61 -2.47
N ARG A 74 -40.04 -36.86 -3.77
CA ARG A 74 -38.94 -36.49 -4.67
C ARG A 74 -38.76 -34.98 -4.79
N LEU A 75 -39.84 -34.20 -4.77
CA LEU A 75 -39.79 -32.74 -4.73
C LEU A 75 -39.20 -32.25 -3.41
N GLU A 76 -39.65 -32.77 -2.26
CA GLU A 76 -39.09 -32.42 -0.97
C GLU A 76 -37.58 -32.75 -0.86
N GLU A 77 -37.14 -33.89 -1.42
CA GLU A 77 -35.73 -34.26 -1.46
C GLU A 77 -34.90 -33.29 -2.31
N LEU A 78 -35.42 -32.87 -3.46
CA LEU A 78 -34.76 -31.89 -4.33
C LEU A 78 -34.70 -30.51 -3.68
N GLU A 79 -35.78 -30.06 -3.04
CA GLU A 79 -35.81 -28.79 -2.30
C GLU A 79 -34.81 -28.80 -1.15
N LYS A 80 -34.75 -29.87 -0.36
CA LYS A 80 -33.75 -30.03 0.72
C LYS A 80 -32.32 -30.00 0.17
N ALA A 81 -32.06 -30.72 -0.93
CA ALA A 81 -30.74 -30.73 -1.56
C ALA A 81 -30.34 -29.35 -2.12
N GLU A 82 -31.29 -28.58 -2.68
CA GLU A 82 -31.05 -27.21 -3.11
C GLU A 82 -30.80 -26.26 -1.94
N GLU A 83 -31.54 -26.39 -0.85
CA GLU A 83 -31.35 -25.58 0.35
C GLU A 83 -29.98 -25.85 0.99
N GLU A 84 -29.57 -27.12 1.07
CA GLU A 84 -28.23 -27.49 1.55
C GLU A 84 -27.12 -26.94 0.64
N ARG A 85 -27.29 -27.01 -0.68
CA ARG A 85 -26.35 -26.39 -1.62
C ARG A 85 -26.30 -24.88 -1.49
N LYS A 86 -27.44 -24.20 -1.43
CA LYS A 86 -27.51 -22.74 -1.24
C LYS A 86 -26.86 -22.34 0.08
N LYS A 87 -27.07 -23.10 1.15
CA LYS A 87 -26.45 -22.85 2.46
C LYS A 87 -24.94 -23.06 2.42
N ALA A 88 -24.45 -24.10 1.75
CA ALA A 88 -23.03 -24.35 1.56
C ALA A 88 -22.38 -23.25 0.71
N GLU A 89 -22.99 -22.86 -0.40
CA GLU A 89 -22.51 -21.78 -1.27
C GLU A 89 -22.51 -20.43 -0.57
N MET A 90 -23.53 -20.13 0.25
CA MET A 90 -23.56 -18.91 1.06
C MET A 90 -22.42 -18.91 2.07
N SER A 91 -22.15 -20.04 2.73
CA SER A 91 -21.03 -20.18 3.67
C SER A 91 -19.67 -20.04 2.99
N GLU A 92 -19.49 -20.64 1.81
CA GLU A 92 -18.26 -20.50 1.03
C GLU A 92 -18.09 -19.09 0.48
N ALA A 93 -19.17 -18.45 0.03
CA ALA A 93 -19.15 -17.07 -0.46
C ALA A 93 -18.83 -16.07 0.66
N GLU A 94 -19.37 -16.27 1.87
CA GLU A 94 -19.00 -15.47 3.04
C GLU A 94 -17.53 -15.67 3.42
N ARG A 95 -17.03 -16.90 3.42
CA ARG A 95 -15.61 -17.18 3.68
C ARG A 95 -14.71 -16.52 2.63
N LEU A 96 -15.08 -16.61 1.36
CA LEU A 96 -14.34 -16.02 0.25
C LEU A 96 -14.39 -14.48 0.28
N ARG A 97 -15.50 -13.87 0.71
CA ARG A 97 -15.58 -12.42 0.93
C ARG A 97 -14.66 -11.99 2.06
N ALA A 98 -14.69 -12.69 3.20
CA ALA A 98 -13.81 -12.40 4.33
C ALA A 98 -12.32 -12.52 3.94
N GLU A 99 -11.94 -13.57 3.21
CA GLU A 99 -10.57 -13.75 2.72
C GLU A 99 -10.15 -12.65 1.74
N LYS A 100 -11.05 -12.23 0.84
CA LYS A 100 -10.79 -11.12 -0.08
C LYS A 100 -10.64 -9.79 0.64
N GLU A 101 -11.48 -9.51 1.63
CA GLU A 101 -11.39 -8.29 2.45
C GLU A 101 -10.10 -8.27 3.27
N GLU A 102 -9.72 -9.39 3.87
CA GLU A 102 -8.44 -9.52 4.60
C GLU A 102 -7.24 -9.35 3.65
N ALA A 103 -7.27 -9.98 2.48
CA ALA A 103 -6.23 -9.84 1.47
C ALA A 103 -6.14 -8.40 0.94
N ALA A 104 -7.27 -7.74 0.71
CA ALA A 104 -7.32 -6.35 0.27
C ALA A 104 -6.74 -5.41 1.35
N LYS A 105 -7.14 -5.60 2.61
CA LYS A 105 -6.61 -4.82 3.74
C LYS A 105 -5.11 -5.02 3.89
N LYS A 106 -4.62 -6.25 3.80
CA LYS A 106 -3.19 -6.56 3.86
C LYS A 106 -2.42 -5.95 2.69
N ALA A 107 -3.01 -5.91 1.50
CA ALA A 107 -2.42 -5.27 0.34
C ALA A 107 -2.34 -3.75 0.50
N GLU A 108 -3.38 -3.13 1.06
CA GLU A 108 -3.39 -1.70 1.39
C GLU A 108 -2.34 -1.35 2.45
N GLU A 109 -2.29 -2.10 3.56
CA GLU A 109 -1.27 -1.94 4.60
C GLU A 109 0.15 -2.11 4.04
N ALA A 110 0.37 -3.09 3.17
CA ALA A 110 1.67 -3.30 2.53
C ALA A 110 2.03 -2.15 1.57
N ALA A 111 1.06 -1.63 0.80
CA ALA A 111 1.27 -0.49 -0.09
C ALA A 111 1.58 0.79 0.68
N GLU A 112 0.87 1.06 1.78
CA GLU A 112 1.15 2.20 2.66
C GLU A 112 2.53 2.07 3.32
N ALA A 113 2.87 0.88 3.81
CA ALA A 113 4.18 0.62 4.40
C ALA A 113 5.31 0.80 3.38
N ALA A 114 5.12 0.32 2.14
CA ALA A 114 6.08 0.50 1.05
C ALA A 114 6.24 1.98 0.68
N LYS A 115 5.13 2.73 0.54
CA LYS A 115 5.15 4.16 0.26
C LYS A 115 5.89 4.94 1.35
N LYS A 116 5.57 4.68 2.62
CA LYS A 116 6.24 5.31 3.76
C LYS A 116 7.72 4.96 3.83
N ALA A 117 8.08 3.71 3.54
CA ALA A 117 9.48 3.28 3.48
C ALA A 117 10.23 4.02 2.37
N GLN A 118 9.66 4.11 1.17
CA GLN A 118 10.21 4.84 0.04
C GLN A 118 10.37 6.33 0.33
N GLU A 119 9.34 6.99 0.87
CA GLU A 119 9.40 8.40 1.29
C GLU A 119 10.52 8.62 2.32
N SER A 120 10.63 7.73 3.31
CA SER A 120 11.69 7.83 4.33
C SER A 120 13.09 7.65 3.75
N ALA A 121 13.25 6.76 2.76
CA ALA A 121 14.51 6.53 2.07
C ALA A 121 14.88 7.76 1.22
N ASN A 122 13.93 8.29 0.45
CA ASN A 122 14.11 9.48 -0.36
C ASN A 122 14.48 10.70 0.50
N GLN A 123 13.78 10.89 1.62
CA GLN A 123 14.13 11.95 2.57
C GLN A 123 15.54 11.79 3.15
N ARG A 124 15.99 10.57 3.44
CA ARG A 124 17.37 10.32 3.91
C ARG A 124 18.41 10.66 2.85
N ILE A 125 18.14 10.32 1.59
CA ILE A 125 19.02 10.63 0.45
C ILE A 125 19.12 12.16 0.30
N ILE A 126 17.99 12.84 0.15
CA ILE A 126 17.92 14.31 0.04
C ILE A 126 18.62 14.98 1.22
N ASN A 127 18.33 14.56 2.45
CA ASN A 127 18.94 15.15 3.64
C ASN A 127 20.46 14.94 3.70
N THR A 128 20.95 13.79 3.22
CA THR A 128 22.38 13.50 3.19
C THR A 128 23.09 14.40 2.18
N GLU A 129 22.50 14.54 0.99
CA GLU A 129 23.04 15.38 -0.07
C GLU A 129 23.07 16.86 0.32
N LEU A 130 21.94 17.39 0.81
CA LEU A 130 21.85 18.76 1.32
C LEU A 130 22.87 19.03 2.42
N ARG A 131 23.11 18.05 3.31
CA ARG A 131 24.12 18.17 4.35
C ARG A 131 25.55 18.16 3.78
N ALA A 132 25.80 17.40 2.73
CA ALA A 132 27.09 17.36 2.04
C ALA A 132 27.36 18.72 1.35
N ILE A 133 26.39 19.25 0.63
CA ILE A 133 26.45 20.56 -0.03
C ILE A 133 26.59 21.69 1.00
N ALA A 134 25.84 21.67 2.11
CA ALA A 134 26.00 22.65 3.16
C ALA A 134 27.42 22.65 3.75
N ARG A 135 28.04 21.46 3.90
CA ARG A 135 29.45 21.36 4.33
C ARG A 135 30.42 21.90 3.30
N SER A 136 30.25 21.57 2.01
CA SER A 136 31.13 22.08 0.95
C SER A 136 31.06 23.61 0.86
N LEU A 137 29.89 24.19 1.14
CA LEU A 137 29.67 25.64 1.20
C LEU A 137 30.09 26.30 2.52
N ASN A 138 30.74 25.55 3.41
CA ASN A 138 31.26 25.96 4.72
C ASN A 138 30.18 26.36 5.75
N ALA A 139 29.06 25.64 5.80
CA ALA A 139 28.07 25.83 6.87
C ALA A 139 28.70 25.65 8.27
N ASN A 140 28.34 26.53 9.20
CA ASN A 140 28.72 26.44 10.61
C ASN A 140 28.16 25.16 11.24
N ASP A 141 26.86 24.91 11.02
CA ASP A 141 26.18 23.66 11.39
C ASP A 141 25.28 23.19 10.22
N PRO A 142 25.71 22.16 9.47
CA PRO A 142 24.93 21.59 8.38
C PRO A 142 23.54 21.06 8.79
N ASN A 143 23.35 20.65 10.04
CA ASN A 143 22.04 20.18 10.51
C ASN A 143 21.06 21.32 10.73
N GLN A 144 21.54 22.48 11.20
CA GLN A 144 20.72 23.68 11.36
C GLN A 144 20.30 24.25 9.99
N VAL A 145 21.23 24.26 9.03
CA VAL A 145 20.92 24.61 7.64
C VAL A 145 19.80 23.71 7.11
N LEU A 146 19.93 22.39 7.28
CA LEU A 146 18.92 21.44 6.84
C LEU A 146 17.56 21.57 7.53
N ALA A 147 17.53 22.06 8.77
CA ALA A 147 16.29 22.29 9.52
C ALA A 147 15.54 23.55 9.05
N LEU A 148 16.26 24.54 8.52
CA LEU A 148 15.72 25.86 8.14
C LEU A 148 15.58 26.06 6.63
N LEU A 149 16.26 25.23 5.83
CA LEU A 149 16.21 25.26 4.37
C LEU A 149 14.82 24.87 3.85
N ASP A 150 14.32 25.62 2.86
CA ASP A 150 13.16 25.21 2.06
C ASP A 150 13.56 24.09 1.09
N LYS A 151 12.88 22.94 1.20
CA LYS A 151 13.15 21.73 0.42
C LYS A 151 12.13 21.51 -0.69
N SER A 152 11.18 22.43 -0.88
CA SER A 152 10.08 22.30 -1.83
C SER A 152 10.54 22.10 -3.28
N ALA A 153 11.69 22.69 -3.65
CA ALA A 153 12.28 22.57 -4.98
C ALA A 153 13.22 21.35 -5.16
N VAL A 154 13.48 20.58 -4.10
CA VAL A 154 14.46 19.47 -4.11
C VAL A 154 13.74 18.14 -4.36
N GLN A 155 14.16 17.42 -5.41
CA GLN A 155 13.51 16.17 -5.84
C GLN A 155 14.54 15.09 -6.16
N ILE A 156 14.09 13.85 -6.27
CA ILE A 156 14.89 12.72 -6.74
C ILE A 156 14.39 12.33 -8.13
N ASP A 157 15.30 12.20 -9.10
CA ASP A 157 14.99 11.73 -10.46
C ASP A 157 14.79 10.20 -10.53
N GLU A 158 14.49 9.69 -11.73
CA GLU A 158 14.31 8.25 -11.96
C GLU A 158 15.60 7.44 -11.79
N ASP A 159 16.76 8.10 -11.91
CA ASP A 159 18.09 7.50 -11.77
C ASP A 159 18.58 7.47 -10.30
N GLY A 160 17.87 8.15 -9.39
CA GLY A 160 18.20 8.23 -7.97
C GLY A 160 19.08 9.43 -7.58
N ASN A 161 19.30 10.39 -8.47
CA ASN A 161 20.04 11.62 -8.19
C ASN A 161 19.13 12.70 -7.60
N VAL A 162 19.72 13.56 -6.75
CA VAL A 162 19.00 14.69 -6.15
C VAL A 162 19.15 15.93 -7.03
N ILE A 163 18.03 16.46 -7.51
CA ILE A 163 17.95 17.66 -8.35
C ILE A 163 17.56 18.88 -7.51
N GLY A 164 18.10 20.06 -7.82
CA GLY A 164 17.74 21.32 -7.16
C GLY A 164 18.35 21.53 -5.77
N ALA A 165 19.12 20.56 -5.26
CA ALA A 165 19.73 20.63 -3.93
C ALA A 165 20.85 21.67 -3.84
N GLU A 166 21.66 21.81 -4.89
CA GLU A 166 22.78 22.76 -4.90
C GLU A 166 22.28 24.20 -4.95
N GLU A 167 21.31 24.46 -5.83
CA GLU A 167 20.66 25.75 -5.98
C GLU A 167 19.94 26.16 -4.70
N ALA A 168 19.25 25.22 -4.03
CA ALA A 168 18.56 25.49 -2.78
C ALA A 168 19.53 25.92 -1.67
N VAL A 169 20.64 25.20 -1.47
CA VAL A 169 21.62 25.57 -0.43
C VAL A 169 22.37 26.85 -0.79
N ALA A 170 22.67 27.08 -2.08
CA ALA A 170 23.30 28.31 -2.54
C ALA A 170 22.40 29.54 -2.28
N ALA A 171 21.13 29.49 -2.67
CA ALA A 171 20.15 30.54 -2.39
C ALA A 171 19.97 30.76 -0.88
N PHE A 172 19.98 29.67 -0.09
CA PHE A 172 19.91 29.78 1.36
C PHE A 172 21.14 30.46 1.96
N LYS A 173 22.34 30.18 1.43
CA LYS A 173 23.58 30.86 1.84
C LYS A 173 23.53 32.36 1.56
N GLU A 174 22.95 32.78 0.45
CA GLU A 174 22.74 34.20 0.14
C GLU A 174 21.73 34.85 1.10
N SER A 175 20.63 34.17 1.41
CA SER A 175 19.59 34.69 2.32
C SER A 175 20.01 34.70 3.79
N SER A 176 20.84 33.73 4.21
CA SER A 176 21.29 33.53 5.59
C SER A 176 22.81 33.37 5.69
N PRO A 177 23.61 34.39 5.33
CA PRO A 177 25.08 34.26 5.27
C PRO A 177 25.71 33.96 6.63
N TRP A 178 25.07 34.36 7.72
CA TRP A 178 25.52 34.16 9.10
C TRP A 178 25.59 32.68 9.52
N MET A 179 24.88 31.79 8.82
CA MET A 179 24.97 30.34 9.05
C MET A 179 26.18 29.70 8.38
N PHE A 180 26.93 30.45 7.58
CA PHE A 180 28.10 29.96 6.84
C PHE A 180 29.35 30.70 7.28
N LYS A 181 30.46 29.97 7.34
CA LYS A 181 31.77 30.56 7.62
C LYS A 181 32.14 31.47 6.46
N GLN A 182 32.47 32.71 6.79
CA GLN A 182 33.09 33.60 5.84
C GLN A 182 34.50 33.07 5.53
N PRO A 183 34.97 33.21 4.29
CA PRO A 183 36.36 32.92 3.98
C PRO A 183 37.21 33.76 4.93
N ILE A 184 38.00 33.09 5.77
CA ILE A 184 38.98 33.72 6.64
C ILE A 184 39.97 34.40 5.69
N GLY A 185 39.86 35.72 5.55
CA GLY A 185 40.92 36.52 4.93
C GLY A 185 42.23 36.23 5.65
N ALA A 186 43.35 36.30 4.94
CA ALA A 186 44.68 35.99 5.49
C ALA A 186 44.98 36.68 6.84
N ASP A 187 44.28 37.76 7.14
CA ASP A 187 44.39 38.55 8.37
C ASP A 187 43.72 37.93 9.62
N ALA A 188 42.77 36.99 9.45
CA ALA A 188 42.07 36.34 10.56
C ALA A 188 42.75 35.03 11.05
N SER A 189 43.91 34.68 10.49
CA SER A 189 44.78 33.61 11.00
C SER A 189 45.51 33.96 12.31
N GLY A 190 45.36 35.19 12.82
CA GLY A 190 46.02 35.67 14.05
C GLY A 190 45.34 35.26 15.36
N GLY A 191 44.14 34.69 15.31
CA GLY A 191 43.35 34.29 16.48
C GLY A 191 43.60 32.85 16.93
N SER A 192 44.84 32.37 16.89
CA SER A 192 45.16 31.07 17.48
C SER A 192 45.55 31.26 18.94
N ASN A 193 44.90 30.50 19.84
CA ASN A 193 45.49 29.94 21.06
C ASN A 193 47.02 29.97 20.98
N PRO A 194 47.76 30.59 21.94
CA PRO A 194 49.18 30.86 21.76
C PRO A 194 49.85 29.60 21.25
N ALA A 195 50.44 29.68 20.06
CA ALA A 195 51.27 28.61 19.56
C ALA A 195 52.17 28.24 20.73
N LYS A 196 52.15 26.98 21.18
CA LYS A 196 53.26 26.48 21.99
C LYS A 196 54.47 26.78 21.14
N SER A 197 55.18 27.85 21.48
CA SER A 197 56.27 28.34 20.66
C SER A 197 57.19 27.15 20.47
N ASN A 198 57.54 26.82 19.23
CA ASN A 198 58.46 25.71 18.97
C ASN A 198 59.72 25.84 19.84
N THR A 199 60.07 27.08 20.21
CA THR A 199 61.07 27.43 21.22
C THR A 199 60.87 26.79 22.59
N GLN A 200 59.66 26.70 23.14
CA GLN A 200 59.44 26.08 24.46
C GLN A 200 59.62 24.55 24.41
N THR A 201 59.18 23.92 23.32
CA THR A 201 59.40 22.48 23.08
C THR A 201 60.89 22.19 22.85
N GLU A 202 61.58 23.05 22.09
CA GLU A 202 63.03 22.98 21.85
C GLU A 202 63.85 23.21 23.12
N ILE A 203 63.45 24.16 23.99
CA ILE A 203 64.09 24.40 25.28
C ILE A 203 64.00 23.14 26.16
N VAL A 204 62.81 22.54 26.28
CA VAL A 204 62.63 21.33 27.10
C VAL A 204 63.43 20.15 26.55
N ALA A 205 63.49 19.99 25.23
CA ALA A 205 64.30 18.94 24.60
C ALA A 205 65.80 19.14 24.87
N LYS A 206 66.29 20.38 24.74
CA LYS A 206 67.70 20.73 25.00
C LYS A 206 68.07 20.66 26.48
N GLU A 207 67.14 20.93 27.39
CA GLU A 207 67.30 20.73 28.84
C GLU A 207 67.53 19.26 29.17
N ASN A 208 66.73 18.36 28.57
CA ASN A 208 66.90 16.93 28.76
C ASN A 208 68.24 16.42 28.19
N GLU A 209 68.61 16.86 26.98
CA GLU A 209 69.91 16.50 26.36
C GLU A 209 71.11 17.02 27.19
N LEU A 210 70.98 18.22 27.78
CA LEU A 210 72.01 18.79 28.65
C LEU A 210 72.19 17.94 29.93
N GLU A 211 71.11 17.48 30.55
CA GLU A 211 71.19 16.64 31.75
C GLU A 211 71.81 15.25 31.45
N GLU A 212 71.48 14.65 30.32
CA GLU A 212 72.11 13.39 29.89
C GLU A 212 73.60 13.57 29.59
N THR A 213 73.97 14.63 28.88
CA THR A 213 75.37 14.92 28.57
C THR A 213 76.18 15.29 29.80
N LYS A 214 75.59 15.94 30.82
CA LYS A 214 76.23 16.13 32.13
C LYS A 214 76.51 14.80 32.83
N LYS A 215 75.55 13.87 32.83
CA LYS A 215 75.75 12.52 33.40
C LYS A 215 76.86 11.76 32.68
N LEU A 216 76.96 11.92 31.35
CA LEU A 216 78.06 11.34 30.56
C LEU A 216 79.40 12.02 30.82
N ALA A 217 79.41 13.34 31.00
CA ALA A 217 80.61 14.12 31.31
C ALA A 217 81.22 13.77 32.68
N LEU A 218 80.39 13.42 33.66
CA LEU A 218 80.84 12.89 34.95
C LEU A 218 81.61 11.57 34.81
N LYS A 219 81.31 10.76 33.80
CA LYS A 219 81.98 9.48 33.52
C LYS A 219 83.13 9.61 32.53
N ASN A 220 83.06 10.58 31.62
CA ASN A 220 84.07 10.80 30.58
C ASN A 220 84.24 12.31 30.30
N PRO A 221 85.41 12.91 30.65
CA PRO A 221 85.67 14.34 30.47
C PRO A 221 85.53 14.85 29.03
N ARG A 222 85.60 13.97 28.02
CA ARG A 222 85.46 14.37 26.60
C ARG A 222 84.10 15.01 26.28
N TYR A 223 83.06 14.75 27.09
CA TYR A 223 81.73 15.33 26.89
C TYR A 223 81.56 16.73 27.52
N LEU A 224 82.53 17.23 28.31
CA LEU A 224 82.47 18.57 28.91
C LEU A 224 82.26 19.67 27.86
N GLY A 225 82.93 19.57 26.71
CA GLY A 225 82.75 20.53 25.62
C GLY A 225 81.34 20.52 25.00
N LYS A 226 80.66 19.36 24.99
CA LYS A 226 79.27 19.25 24.52
C LYS A 226 78.30 19.86 25.54
N VAL A 227 78.56 19.70 26.83
CA VAL A 227 77.79 20.32 27.92
C VAL A 227 77.82 21.84 27.81
N THR A 228 79.00 22.43 27.58
CA THR A 228 79.13 23.90 27.41
C THR A 228 78.38 24.41 26.19
N LYS A 229 78.44 23.68 25.06
CA LYS A 229 77.71 24.05 23.83
C LYS A 229 76.19 24.02 24.04
N LEU A 230 75.67 22.92 24.58
CA LEU A 230 74.24 22.79 24.87
C LEU A 230 73.76 23.84 25.87
N TYR A 231 74.55 24.16 26.89
CA TYR A 231 74.22 25.23 27.84
C TYR A 231 74.11 26.60 27.17
N ASN A 232 75.03 26.94 26.26
CA ASN A 232 74.99 28.21 25.52
C ASN A 232 73.80 28.29 24.56
N GLU A 233 73.54 27.22 23.80
CA GLU A 233 72.36 27.13 22.92
C GLU A 233 71.05 27.31 23.70
N LEU A 234 70.96 26.68 24.87
CA LEU A 234 69.77 26.75 25.74
C LEU A 234 69.60 28.15 26.34
N ARG A 235 70.70 28.83 26.69
CA ARG A 235 70.70 30.22 27.12
C ARG A 235 70.23 31.15 25.99
N GLU A 236 70.70 30.94 24.77
CA GLU A 236 70.26 31.71 23.60
C GLU A 236 68.78 31.48 23.28
N LEU A 237 68.30 30.24 23.33
CA LEU A 237 66.89 29.93 23.13
C LEU A 237 65.99 30.55 24.21
N LYS A 238 66.43 30.55 25.46
CA LYS A 238 65.71 31.21 26.57
C LYS A 238 65.69 32.73 26.46
N ASN A 239 66.74 33.34 25.89
CA ASN A 239 66.80 34.79 25.65
C ASN A 239 65.97 35.25 24.44
N LYS A 240 65.60 34.34 23.54
CA LYS A 240 64.73 34.59 22.37
C LYS A 240 63.23 34.47 22.68
N ARG A 241 62.88 34.04 23.89
CA ARG A 241 61.50 33.98 24.40
C ARG A 241 61.11 35.31 25.02
#